data_AF-A0A351CYB7-F1
#
_entry.id   AF-A0A351CYB7-F1
#
_cell.length_a   1.000
_cell.length_b   1.000
_cell.length_c   1.000
_cell.angle_alpha   90.00
_cell.angle_beta   90.00
_cell.angle_gamma   90.00
#
_symmetry.space_group_name_H-M   'P 1'
#
loop_
_entity.id
_entity.type
_entity.pdbx_description
1 polymer ?
#
loop_
_entity_poly.entity_id
_entity_poly.type
_entity_poly.pdbx_seq_one_letter_code
_entity_poly.pdbx_strand_id
1 'polypeptide(L)' 'MAEYDFDVTQELQGEVVSLNWRNPHVELTLRVRDSNGVEADWEIEAQDVNTMSRRGLTAELIDIGDNIRVAGHASKRQV' A
#
# COMPACT_ATOMS: atom_id res chain seq x y z
N MET A 1 5.91 7.53 20.85
CA MET A 1 6.18 6.10 20.60
C MET A 1 4.94 5.62 19.87
N ALA A 2 5.05 5.32 18.58
CA ALA A 2 3.89 4.88 17.82
C ALA A 2 3.59 3.43 18.24
N GLU A 3 2.47 3.24 18.92
CA GLU A 3 1.91 1.92 19.21
C GLU A 3 1.39 1.36 17.89
N TYR A 4 2.26 0.63 17.19
CA TYR A 4 1.83 -0.23 16.10
C TYR A 4 1.06 -1.38 16.76
N ASP A 5 -0.27 -1.38 16.62
CA ASP A 5 -1.09 -2.54 16.93
C ASP A 5 -0.67 -3.68 15.98
N PHE A 6 0.30 -4.50 16.40
CA PHE A 6 0.85 -5.62 15.61
C PHE A 6 -0.14 -6.76 15.35
N ASP A 7 -1.35 -6.69 15.92
CA ASP A 7 -2.36 -7.76 15.84
C ASP A 7 -3.42 -7.50 14.74
N VAL A 8 -3.51 -6.27 14.23
CA VAL A 8 -4.52 -5.91 13.21
C VAL A 8 -3.84 -5.73 11.85
N THR A 9 -3.76 -6.82 11.10
CA THR A 9 -3.49 -6.74 9.66
C THR A 9 -4.74 -6.17 8.99
N GLN A 10 -4.66 -4.94 8.51
CA GLN A 10 -5.73 -4.34 7.71
C GLN A 10 -5.50 -4.72 6.25
N GLU A 11 -6.52 -5.32 5.64
CA GLU A 11 -6.57 -5.50 4.20
C GLU A 11 -7.25 -4.29 3.57
N LEU A 12 -6.65 -3.76 2.50
CA LEU A 12 -7.20 -2.71 1.66
C LEU A 12 -7.27 -3.22 0.22
N GLN A 13 -8.38 -2.95 -0.45
CA GLN A 13 -8.56 -3.24 -1.87
C GLN A 13 -8.89 -1.95 -2.59
N GLY A 14 -8.11 -1.61 -3.61
CA GLY A 14 -8.27 -0.34 -4.30
C GLY A 14 -7.56 -0.30 -5.64
N GLU A 15 -7.82 0.78 -6.36
CA GLU A 15 -7.14 1.10 -7.61
C GLU A 15 -5.79 1.76 -7.30
N VAL A 16 -4.72 1.34 -7.97
CA VAL A 16 -3.41 1.99 -7.89
C VAL A 16 -3.49 3.33 -8.61
N VAL A 17 -3.36 4.43 -7.87
CA VAL A 17 -3.35 5.79 -8.45
C VAL A 17 -1.94 6.37 -8.58
N SER A 18 -0.98 5.83 -7.82
CA SER A 18 0.43 6.22 -7.87
C SER A 18 1.31 5.06 -7.45
N LEU A 19 2.45 4.91 -8.12
CA LEU A 19 3.48 3.93 -7.80
C LEU A 19 4.86 4.59 -7.85
N ASN A 20 5.53 4.64 -6.72
CA ASN A 20 6.92 5.06 -6.60
C ASN A 20 7.80 3.85 -6.23
N TRP A 21 8.28 3.16 -7.26
CA TRP A 21 9.16 2.01 -7.08
C TRP A 21 10.63 2.44 -7.10
N ARG A 22 11.12 2.99 -5.97
CA ARG A 22 12.50 3.48 -5.84
C ARG A 22 13.14 3.01 -4.54
N ASN A 23 14.47 2.94 -4.51
CA ASN A 23 15.21 2.68 -3.28
C ASN A 23 15.31 4.01 -2.50
N PRO A 24 15.04 4.07 -1.18
CA PRO A 24 15.06 2.97 -0.21
C PRO A 24 13.75 2.21 0.02
N HIS A 25 12.57 2.77 -0.24
CA HIS A 25 11.28 2.10 0.01
C HIS A 25 10.33 2.24 -1.19
N VAL A 26 9.60 1.18 -1.48
CA VAL A 26 8.51 1.23 -2.46
C VAL A 26 7.31 1.91 -1.80
N GLU A 27 6.79 2.96 -2.43
CA GLU A 27 5.57 3.64 -1.99
C GLU A 27 4.50 3.50 -3.08
N LEU A 28 3.26 3.32 -2.66
CA LEU A 28 2.12 3.26 -3.56
C LEU A 28 0.90 3.93 -2.94
N THR A 29 0.05 4.51 -3.77
CA THR A 29 -1.21 5.11 -3.33
C THR A 29 -2.36 4.29 -3.91
N LEU A 30 -3.28 3.85 -3.04
CA LEU A 30 -4.49 3.16 -3.43
C LEU A 30 -5.71 4.04 -3.22
N ARG A 31 -6.54 4.16 -4.25
CA ARG A 31 -7.90 4.66 -4.11
C ARG A 31 -8.82 3.53 -3.72
N VAL A 32 -9.26 3.55 -2.46
CA VAL A 32 -10.18 2.57 -1.89
C VAL A 32 -11.56 3.20 -1.85
N ARG A 33 -12.56 2.49 -2.38
CA ARG A 33 -13.97 2.90 -2.29
C ARG A 33 -14.66 2.11 -1.20
N ASP A 34 -15.16 2.80 -0.18
CA ASP A 34 -15.93 2.19 0.90
C ASP A 34 -17.35 1.82 0.44
N SER A 35 -18.00 0.95 1.22
CA SER A 35 -19.42 0.57 1.10
C SER A 35 -20.39 1.75 1.00
N ASN A 36 -20.05 2.90 1.58
CA ASN A 36 -20.83 4.13 1.50
C ASN A 36 -20.63 4.91 0.19
N GLY A 37 -19.83 4.38 -0.73
CA GLY A 37 -19.50 5.01 -2.01
C GLY A 37 -18.45 6.13 -1.90
N VAL A 38 -17.89 6.36 -0.71
CA VAL A 38 -16.83 7.33 -0.46
C VAL A 38 -15.50 6.76 -0.92
N GLU A 39 -14.77 7.52 -1.72
CA GLU A 39 -13.41 7.19 -2.14
C GLU A 39 -12.41 7.85 -1.19
N ALA A 40 -11.43 7.07 -0.75
CA ALA A 40 -10.32 7.54 0.09
C ALA A 40 -9.01 7.08 -0.52
N ASP A 41 -8.05 8.00 -0.60
CA ASP A 41 -6.69 7.70 -1.04
C ASP A 41 -5.86 7.24 0.16
N TRP A 42 -5.25 6.06 0.05
CA TRP A 42 -4.42 5.44 1.07
C TRP A 42 -2.98 5.38 0.60
N GLU A 43 -2.10 6.04 1.34
CA GLU A 43 -0.66 5.94 1.13
C GLU A 43 -0.12 4.70 1.85
N ILE A 44 0.58 3.85 1.10
CA ILE A 44 1.10 2.58 1.56
C ILE A 44 2.61 2.56 1.29
N GLU A 45 3.37 2.40 2.36
CA GLU A 45 4.81 2.14 2.31
C GLU A 45 5.05 0.64 2.40
N ALA A 46 5.77 0.10 1.41
CA ALA A 46 6.22 -1.28 1.37
C ALA A 46 7.71 -1.37 1.70
N GLN A 47 8.23 -2.60 1.70
CA GLN A 47 9.65 -2.85 1.96
C GLN A 47 10.55 -2.27 0.85
N ASP A 48 11.85 -2.32 1.07
CA ASP A 48 12.82 -1.87 0.09
C ASP A 48 12.74 -2.67 -1.23
N VAL A 49 13.15 -2.02 -2.32
CA VAL A 49 13.10 -2.60 -3.67
C VAL A 49 13.85 -3.93 -3.76
N ASN A 50 14.96 -4.11 -3.05
CA ASN A 50 15.71 -5.37 -3.10
C ASN A 50 14.93 -6.50 -2.42
N THR A 51 14.31 -6.23 -1.28
CA THR A 51 13.45 -7.19 -0.58
C THR A 51 12.23 -7.56 -1.43
N MET A 52 11.58 -6.58 -2.05
CA MET A 52 10.43 -6.81 -2.95
C MET A 52 10.83 -7.66 -4.16
N SER A 53 11.92 -7.31 -4.85
CA SER A 53 12.45 -8.08 -5.99
C SER A 53 12.86 -9.50 -5.60
N ARG A 54 13.46 -9.70 -4.42
CA ARG A 54 13.80 -11.04 -3.90
C ARG A 54 12.57 -11.91 -3.64
N ARG A 55 11.40 -11.29 -3.39
CA ARG A 55 10.10 -11.95 -3.27
C ARG A 55 9.39 -12.12 -4.61
N GLY A 56 10.02 -11.73 -5.72
CA GLY A 56 9.45 -11.82 -7.07
C GLY A 56 8.49 -10.71 -7.43
N LEU A 57 8.39 -9.65 -6.61
CA LEU A 57 7.59 -8.47 -6.91
C LEU A 57 8.46 -7.44 -7.64
N THR A 58 8.09 -7.06 -8.85
CA THR A 58 8.74 -6.00 -9.63
C THR A 58 7.73 -4.92 -9.99
N ALA A 59 8.21 -3.72 -10.28
CA ALA A 59 7.37 -2.59 -10.71
C ALA A 59 6.49 -2.93 -11.93
N GLU A 60 6.94 -3.85 -12.77
CA GLU A 60 6.28 -4.29 -14.01
C GLU A 60 4.98 -5.06 -13.74
N LEU A 61 4.78 -5.56 -12.52
CA LEU A 61 3.59 -6.31 -12.11
C LEU A 61 2.46 -5.40 -11.62
N ILE A 62 2.71 -4.10 -11.47
CA ILE A 62 1.77 -3.14 -10.91
C ILE A 62 1.71 -1.93 -11.83
N ASP A 63 0.58 -1.78 -12.53
CA ASP A 63 0.32 -0.58 -13.34
C ASP A 63 -0.63 0.38 -12.62
N ILE A 64 -0.64 1.64 -13.04
CA ILE A 64 -1.59 2.63 -12.55
C ILE A 64 -2.96 2.27 -13.15
N GLY A 65 -3.98 2.15 -12.30
CA GLY A 65 -5.31 1.65 -12.67
C GLY A 65 -5.54 0.18 -12.32
N ASP A 66 -4.51 -0.56 -11.89
CA ASP A 66 -4.72 -1.92 -11.42
C ASP A 66 -5.51 -1.94 -10.11
N ASN A 67 -6.45 -2.87 -10.00
CA ASN A 67 -7.13 -3.13 -8.73
C ASN A 67 -6.36 -4.19 -7.95
N ILE A 68 -5.64 -3.77 -6.92
CA ILE A 68 -4.82 -4.66 -6.09
C ILE A 68 -5.38 -4.76 -4.67
N ARG A 69 -5.01 -5.84 -4.00
CA ARG A 69 -5.24 -6.05 -2.57
C ARG A 69 -3.92 -5.98 -1.84
N VAL A 70 -3.85 -5.15 -0.81
CA VAL A 70 -2.69 -5.04 0.07
C VAL A 70 -3.10 -5.39 1.48
N ALA A 71 -2.20 -6.05 2.20
CA ALA A 71 -2.37 -6.38 3.61
C ALA A 71 -1.17 -5.79 4.36
N GLY A 72 -1.44 -5.01 5.39
CA GLY A 72 -0.39 -4.36 6.17
C GLY A 72 -0.89 -3.88 7.51
N HIS A 73 0.03 -3.36 8.32
CA HIS A 73 -0.32 -2.72 9.57
C HIS A 73 -0.71 -1.27 9.28
N ALA A 74 -1.91 -0.88 9.70
CA ALA A 74 -2.32 0.50 9.62
C ALA A 74 -1.41 1.34 10.54
N SER A 75 -0.58 2.20 9.96
CA SER A 75 0.13 3.19 10.75
C SER A 75 -0.89 4.24 11.17
N LYS A 76 -1.22 4.31 12.47
CA LYS A 76 -2.00 5.43 13.04
C LYS A 76 -1.15 6.69 12.97
N ARG A 77 -1.09 7.34 11.81
CA ARG A 77 -0.74 8.76 11.72
C ARG A 77 -1.95 9.50 11.17
N GLN A 78 -3.02 9.51 11.98
CA GLN A 78 -3.99 10.61 11.94
C GLN A 78 -3.21 11.87 12.34
N VAL A 79 -2.97 12.74 11.37
CA VAL A 79 -2.66 14.15 11.62
C VAL A 79 -3.96 14.94 11.78
#